data_AF-A0A835UK43-F1
#
_entry.id   AF-A0A835UK43-F1
#
_cell.length_a   1.000
_cell.length_b   1.000
_cell.length_c   1.000
_cell.angle_alpha   90.00
_cell.angle_beta   90.00
_cell.angle_gamma   90.00
#
_symmetry.space_group_name_H-M   'P 1'
#
loop_
_entity.id
_entity.type
_entity.pdbx_description
1 polymer ?
#
loop_
_entity_poly.entity_id
_entity_poly.type
_entity_poly.pdbx_seq_one_letter_code
_entity_poly.pdbx_strand_id
1 'polypeptide(L)'
;MSINSVPQKGWKPPVRRQFFLDCNEIADLCDNAERIFSSEPTVLQIKAPVKIFGDLHGQFGDLMRLFDEYGAPSTAGDIAYIDYLFLGDYVDRGQHSLETITLLLALKVEHPWNVHLIRGNHEAADINALFGFRIECIERMIENLQRPITMEAGSVVLMDLLWSDPTENDSVEGLRPNARGPGLVTFGPDRVMEFCNNNDLQLIVRAHECVMDGFERFAQGHLITLFSATNYCGTANNAGAILVLGRDLVVVPKLIHPLPPAVTSPETSPERHIEDTWMQELNANRPPTPTRGRPQVANERGSLAWI
;
A
#
# COMPACT_ATOMS: atom_id res chain seq x y z
N MET A 1 15.42 -7.86 10.22
CA MET A 1 15.79 -7.10 8.99
C MET A 1 16.09 -5.66 9.41
N SER A 2 17.24 -5.08 9.07
CA SER A 2 17.50 -3.64 9.31
C SER A 2 17.55 -2.90 7.97
N ILE A 3 16.98 -1.71 7.87
CA ILE A 3 17.07 -0.89 6.64
C ILE A 3 18.51 -0.64 6.19
N ASN A 4 19.47 -0.59 7.14
CA ASN A 4 20.90 -0.43 6.85
C ASN A 4 21.53 -1.66 6.19
N SER A 5 20.88 -2.82 6.29
CA SER A 5 21.31 -4.09 5.67
C SER A 5 20.70 -4.34 4.30
N VAL A 6 19.75 -3.51 3.87
CA VAL A 6 19.05 -3.64 2.59
C VAL A 6 19.61 -2.62 1.59
N PRO A 7 20.07 -3.05 0.39
CA PRO A 7 20.47 -2.11 -0.64
C PRO A 7 19.26 -1.28 -1.09
N GLN A 8 19.26 0.02 -0.82
CA GLN A 8 18.20 0.93 -1.30
C GLN A 8 18.37 1.17 -2.80
N LYS A 9 19.60 1.44 -3.22
CA LYS A 9 19.95 1.60 -4.63
C LYS A 9 20.08 0.28 -5.35
N GLY A 10 19.30 0.10 -6.41
CA GLY A 10 19.44 -1.03 -7.32
C GLY A 10 19.16 -2.39 -6.67
N TRP A 11 18.25 -2.42 -5.68
CA TRP A 11 17.73 -3.67 -5.13
C TRP A 11 17.28 -4.60 -6.26
N LYS A 12 17.61 -5.88 -6.14
CA LYS A 12 17.19 -6.93 -7.06
C LYS A 12 16.55 -8.06 -6.27
N PRO A 13 15.52 -8.71 -6.82
CA PRO A 13 14.91 -9.86 -6.18
C PRO A 13 15.95 -10.96 -5.94
N PRO A 14 15.94 -11.61 -4.76
CA PRO A 14 16.82 -12.74 -4.48
C PRO A 14 16.62 -13.87 -5.50
N VAL A 15 17.70 -14.53 -5.91
CA VAL A 15 17.64 -15.67 -6.85
C VAL A 15 16.90 -16.86 -6.24
N ARG A 16 17.04 -17.07 -4.93
CA ARG A 16 16.25 -18.05 -4.18
C ARG A 16 15.05 -17.33 -3.58
N ARG A 17 13.84 -17.79 -3.90
CA ARG A 17 12.59 -17.19 -3.38
C ARG A 17 12.32 -17.51 -1.91
N GLN A 18 13.04 -18.45 -1.30
CA GLN A 18 12.95 -18.72 0.15
C GLN A 18 13.16 -17.41 0.92
N PHE A 19 12.23 -17.09 1.82
CA PHE A 19 12.37 -15.91 2.65
C PHE A 19 13.48 -16.14 3.69
N PHE A 20 14.25 -15.09 3.96
CA PHE A 20 15.50 -15.22 4.72
C PHE A 20 15.29 -15.27 6.24
N LEU A 21 14.13 -14.85 6.74
CA LEU A 21 13.73 -15.02 8.14
C LEU A 21 12.89 -16.30 8.28
N ASP A 22 13.06 -16.98 9.40
CA ASP A 22 12.21 -18.11 9.77
C ASP A 22 10.88 -17.68 10.41
N CYS A 23 10.00 -18.65 10.65
CA CYS A 23 8.68 -18.42 11.22
C CYS A 23 8.72 -17.84 12.64
N ASN A 24 9.73 -18.17 13.45
CA ASN A 24 9.88 -17.68 14.82
C ASN A 24 10.38 -16.23 14.81
N GLU A 25 11.35 -15.90 13.96
CA GLU A 25 11.84 -14.53 13.80
C GLU A 25 10.73 -13.58 13.33
N ILE A 26 9.84 -14.06 12.45
CA ILE A 26 8.67 -13.30 11.99
C ILE A 26 7.62 -13.19 13.10
N ALA A 27 7.34 -14.26 13.82
CA ALA A 27 6.42 -14.23 14.96
C ALA A 27 6.90 -13.24 16.02
N ASP A 28 8.18 -13.28 16.39
CA ASP A 28 8.78 -12.35 17.35
C ASP A 28 8.67 -10.89 16.86
N LEU A 29 8.88 -10.64 15.56
CA LEU A 29 8.73 -9.31 14.99
C LEU A 29 7.27 -8.83 15.07
N CYS A 30 6.31 -9.68 14.69
CA CYS A 30 4.88 -9.40 14.78
C CYS A 30 4.45 -9.11 16.22
N ASP A 31 4.87 -9.94 17.18
CA ASP A 31 4.58 -9.78 18.60
C ASP A 31 5.10 -8.44 19.14
N ASN A 32 6.32 -8.04 18.75
CA ASN A 32 6.89 -6.77 19.17
C ASN A 32 6.15 -5.57 18.55
N ALA A 33 5.78 -5.66 17.28
CA ALA A 33 4.99 -4.63 16.62
C ALA A 33 3.57 -4.53 17.21
N GLU A 34 2.91 -5.66 17.48
CA GLU A 34 1.57 -5.72 18.10
C GLU A 34 1.56 -5.06 19.47
N ARG A 35 2.59 -5.28 20.30
CA ARG A 35 2.73 -4.58 21.59
C ARG A 35 2.79 -3.07 21.42
N ILE A 36 3.48 -2.57 20.40
CA ILE A 36 3.56 -1.15 20.10
C ILE A 36 2.19 -0.65 19.65
N PHE A 37 1.58 -1.26 18.64
CA PHE A 37 0.26 -0.85 18.14
C PHE A 37 -0.83 -0.88 19.21
N SER A 38 -0.82 -1.88 20.09
CA SER A 38 -1.79 -2.00 21.20
C SER A 38 -1.66 -0.86 22.21
N SER A 39 -0.51 -0.20 22.27
CA SER A 39 -0.27 0.96 23.13
C SER A 39 -0.59 2.30 22.47
N GLU A 40 -0.72 2.32 21.14
CA GLU A 40 -0.98 3.53 20.36
C GLU A 40 -2.48 3.83 20.25
N PRO A 41 -2.88 5.11 20.18
CA PRO A 41 -4.26 5.46 19.90
C PRO A 41 -4.63 5.06 18.46
N THR A 42 -5.88 4.65 18.24
CA THR A 42 -6.39 4.34 16.89
C THR A 42 -6.31 5.54 15.93
N VAL A 43 -6.45 6.76 16.45
CA VAL A 43 -6.25 8.01 15.70
C VAL A 43 -4.91 8.62 16.12
N LEU A 44 -3.90 8.42 15.28
CA LEU A 44 -2.55 8.91 15.52
C LEU A 44 -2.49 10.44 15.39
N GLN A 45 -1.68 11.08 16.24
CA GLN A 45 -1.37 12.50 16.17
C GLN A 45 0.09 12.69 15.76
N ILE A 46 0.33 12.97 14.48
CA ILE A 46 1.66 13.07 13.89
C ILE A 46 1.97 14.54 13.59
N LYS A 47 3.19 14.98 13.90
CA LYS A 47 3.64 16.35 13.64
C LYS A 47 4.46 16.41 12.36
N ALA A 48 4.28 17.49 11.61
CA ALA A 48 5.16 17.78 10.49
C ALA A 48 6.58 18.15 11.00
N PRO A 49 7.64 17.82 10.24
CA PRO A 49 7.60 17.29 8.89
C PRO A 49 7.36 15.77 8.85
N VAL A 50 6.65 15.30 7.81
CA VAL A 50 6.33 13.88 7.60
C VAL A 50 6.34 13.53 6.11
N LYS A 51 6.84 12.33 5.78
CA LYS A 51 6.66 11.71 4.47
C LYS A 51 5.50 10.74 4.53
N ILE A 52 4.55 10.88 3.60
CA ILE A 52 3.36 10.05 3.52
C ILE A 52 3.49 9.15 2.29
N PHE A 53 3.29 7.85 2.50
CA PHE A 53 3.34 6.79 1.48
C PHE A 53 1.94 6.19 1.34
N GLY A 54 1.46 6.06 0.10
CA GLY A 54 0.24 5.34 -0.24
C GLY A 54 0.49 3.84 -0.39
N ASP A 55 -0.34 3.19 -1.19
CA ASP A 55 -0.30 1.73 -1.40
C ASP A 55 1.05 1.27 -1.95
N LEU A 56 1.54 0.14 -1.43
CA LEU A 56 2.81 -0.47 -1.82
C LEU A 56 2.62 -1.84 -2.47
N HIS A 57 1.65 -2.62 -2.00
CA HIS A 57 1.22 -3.88 -2.62
C HIS A 57 2.38 -4.82 -2.99
N GLY A 58 3.28 -5.07 -2.03
CA GLY A 58 4.41 -5.96 -2.25
C GLY A 58 5.38 -5.54 -3.37
N GLN A 59 5.33 -4.30 -3.86
CA GLN A 59 6.29 -3.74 -4.82
C GLN A 59 7.54 -3.21 -4.10
N PHE A 60 8.24 -4.12 -3.42
CA PHE A 60 9.41 -3.78 -2.60
C PHE A 60 10.49 -2.99 -3.35
N GLY A 61 10.70 -3.29 -4.64
CA GLY A 61 11.64 -2.54 -5.47
C GLY A 61 11.28 -1.06 -5.61
N ASP A 62 10.00 -0.71 -5.69
CA ASP A 62 9.55 0.68 -5.73
C ASP A 62 9.70 1.37 -4.38
N LEU A 63 9.44 0.66 -3.27
CA LEU A 63 9.73 1.18 -1.92
C LEU A 63 11.21 1.53 -1.76
N MET A 64 12.11 0.65 -2.22
CA MET A 64 13.56 0.89 -2.17
C MET A 64 13.98 2.08 -3.06
N ARG A 65 13.37 2.23 -4.25
CA ARG A 65 13.59 3.39 -5.12
C ARG A 65 13.13 4.69 -4.47
N LEU A 66 11.96 4.69 -3.82
CA LEU A 66 11.48 5.86 -3.08
C LEU A 66 12.44 6.24 -1.94
N PHE A 67 12.98 5.27 -1.21
CA PHE A 67 13.98 5.52 -0.17
C PHE A 67 15.32 6.02 -0.73
N ASP A 68 15.79 5.48 -1.86
CA ASP A 68 17.03 5.92 -2.53
C ASP A 68 16.91 7.36 -3.07
N GLU A 69 15.79 7.69 -3.72
CA GLU A 69 15.59 9.00 -4.34
C GLU A 69 15.20 10.10 -3.34
N TYR A 70 14.39 9.76 -2.34
CA TYR A 70 13.75 10.76 -1.46
C TYR A 70 14.12 10.62 0.01
N GLY A 71 15.12 9.81 0.34
CA GLY A 71 15.62 9.62 1.69
C GLY A 71 14.95 8.47 2.42
N ALA A 72 15.75 7.76 3.20
CA ALA A 72 15.38 6.52 3.86
C ALA A 72 15.24 6.67 5.38
N PRO A 73 14.39 5.85 6.02
CA PRO A 73 14.18 5.87 7.47
C PRO A 73 15.34 5.18 8.20
N SER A 74 16.56 5.70 8.05
CA SER A 74 17.77 5.21 8.69
C SER A 74 18.60 6.35 9.29
N THR A 75 19.55 6.02 10.17
CA THR A 75 20.44 6.99 10.80
C THR A 75 21.33 7.74 9.80
N ALA A 76 21.68 7.11 8.68
CA ALA A 76 22.38 7.74 7.57
C ALA A 76 21.43 8.47 6.59
N GLY A 77 20.14 8.12 6.62
CA GLY A 77 19.08 8.80 5.90
C GLY A 77 18.54 9.97 6.72
N ASP A 78 17.22 10.03 6.88
CA ASP A 78 16.59 11.22 7.45
C ASP A 78 15.61 11.00 8.61
N ILE A 79 15.61 9.79 9.18
CA ILE A 79 14.73 9.43 10.30
C ILE A 79 14.90 10.33 11.53
N ALA A 80 16.04 10.99 11.68
CA ALA A 80 16.32 11.89 12.80
C ALA A 80 15.53 13.22 12.74
N TYR A 81 14.96 13.58 11.59
CA TYR A 81 14.32 14.89 11.40
C TYR A 81 12.99 14.87 10.64
N ILE A 82 12.59 13.73 10.06
CA ILE A 82 11.30 13.57 9.39
C ILE A 82 10.64 12.25 9.76
N ASP A 83 9.35 12.34 10.07
CA ASP A 83 8.53 11.16 10.33
C ASP A 83 8.11 10.49 9.03
N TYR A 84 7.70 9.23 9.12
CA TYR A 84 7.24 8.39 8.03
C TYR A 84 5.85 7.85 8.35
N LEU A 85 4.88 8.10 7.48
CA LEU A 85 3.52 7.60 7.59
C LEU A 85 3.18 6.75 6.37
N PHE A 86 2.77 5.51 6.58
CA PHE A 86 2.32 4.60 5.51
C PHE A 86 0.83 4.32 5.64
N LEU A 87 0.08 4.57 4.57
CA LEU A 87 -1.39 4.62 4.58
C LEU A 87 -2.10 3.26 4.48
N GLY A 88 -1.35 2.16 4.43
CA GLY A 88 -1.89 0.80 4.34
C GLY A 88 -1.57 0.12 3.01
N ASP A 89 -2.19 -1.03 2.77
CA ASP A 89 -2.08 -1.82 1.55
C ASP A 89 -0.62 -2.15 1.21
N TYR A 90 0.03 -2.79 2.18
CA TYR A 90 1.45 -3.15 2.14
C TYR A 90 1.67 -4.45 1.35
N VAL A 91 0.68 -5.34 1.41
CA VAL A 91 0.73 -6.72 0.91
C VAL A 91 -0.19 -6.92 -0.28
N ASP A 92 -0.18 -8.14 -0.83
CA ASP A 92 -0.94 -8.57 -2.01
C ASP A 92 -0.51 -7.88 -3.31
N ARG A 93 -0.98 -8.41 -4.45
CA ARG A 93 -0.88 -7.84 -5.82
C ARG A 93 0.53 -7.76 -6.42
N GLY A 94 1.56 -7.55 -5.62
CA GLY A 94 2.98 -7.67 -5.98
C GLY A 94 3.65 -8.93 -5.42
N GLN A 95 4.89 -9.16 -5.82
CA GLN A 95 5.59 -10.43 -5.59
C GLN A 95 6.44 -10.48 -4.29
N HIS A 96 6.59 -9.35 -3.60
CA HIS A 96 7.52 -9.20 -2.47
C HIS A 96 6.81 -8.56 -1.27
N SER A 97 5.61 -9.06 -0.95
CA SER A 97 4.85 -8.59 0.20
C SER A 97 5.60 -8.90 1.50
N LEU A 98 6.29 -10.04 1.57
CA LEU A 98 7.06 -10.45 2.74
C LEU A 98 8.18 -9.47 3.07
N GLU A 99 9.01 -9.12 2.09
CA GLU A 99 10.04 -8.11 2.26
C GLU A 99 9.45 -6.76 2.68
N THR A 100 8.33 -6.37 2.04
CA THR A 100 7.66 -5.10 2.29
C THR A 100 7.16 -5.00 3.73
N ILE A 101 6.29 -5.92 4.17
CA ILE A 101 5.71 -5.85 5.51
C ILE A 101 6.77 -6.10 6.59
N THR A 102 7.72 -7.01 6.37
CA THR A 102 8.79 -7.29 7.33
C THR A 102 9.67 -6.07 7.55
N LEU A 103 10.04 -5.35 6.48
CA LEU A 103 10.82 -4.13 6.63
C LEU A 103 10.04 -3.05 7.37
N LEU A 104 8.76 -2.84 7.04
CA LEU A 104 7.93 -1.82 7.69
C LEU A 104 7.72 -2.12 9.18
N LEU A 105 7.43 -3.38 9.55
CA LEU A 105 7.33 -3.78 10.95
C LEU A 105 8.66 -3.63 11.69
N ALA A 106 9.78 -4.00 11.07
CA ALA A 106 11.10 -3.81 11.66
C ALA A 106 11.41 -2.33 11.91
N LEU A 107 11.09 -1.46 10.94
CA LEU A 107 11.22 -0.02 11.09
C LEU A 107 10.30 0.53 12.19
N LYS A 108 9.08 0.03 12.32
CA LYS A 108 8.17 0.39 13.42
C LYS A 108 8.73 -0.01 14.77
N VAL A 109 9.31 -1.20 14.89
CA VAL A 109 9.92 -1.69 16.13
C VAL A 109 11.20 -0.91 16.48
N GLU A 110 12.02 -0.57 15.47
CA GLU A 110 13.28 0.17 15.66
C GLU A 110 13.03 1.66 15.94
N HIS A 111 12.02 2.25 15.31
CA HIS A 111 11.71 3.69 15.36
C HIS A 111 10.21 3.94 15.66
N PRO A 112 9.69 3.50 16.82
CA PRO A 112 8.26 3.50 17.11
C PRO A 112 7.62 4.89 17.10
N TRP A 113 8.41 5.94 17.37
CA TRP A 113 7.95 7.33 17.44
C TRP A 113 8.04 8.08 16.11
N ASN A 114 8.75 7.54 15.11
CA ASN A 114 9.00 8.21 13.83
C ASN A 114 8.40 7.46 12.65
N VAL A 115 8.14 6.16 12.78
CA VAL A 115 7.51 5.34 11.74
C VAL A 115 6.09 4.97 12.18
N HIS A 116 5.13 5.36 11.35
CA HIS A 116 3.70 5.26 11.61
C HIS A 116 3.07 4.41 10.51
N LEU A 117 2.36 3.36 10.90
CA LEU A 117 1.70 2.42 9.99
C LEU A 117 0.20 2.44 10.32
N ILE A 118 -0.63 2.83 9.36
CA ILE A 118 -2.08 2.71 9.48
C ILE A 118 -2.61 1.58 8.59
N ARG A 119 -3.74 1.00 8.99
CA ARG A 119 -4.28 -0.19 8.33
C ARG A 119 -4.91 0.15 6.99
N GLY A 120 -4.59 -0.59 5.93
CA GLY A 120 -5.35 -0.64 4.68
C GLY A 120 -6.33 -1.82 4.66
N ASN A 121 -7.12 -1.93 3.60
CA ASN A 121 -8.10 -3.02 3.48
C ASN A 121 -7.43 -4.36 3.18
N HIS A 122 -6.21 -4.38 2.64
CA HIS A 122 -5.45 -5.60 2.39
C HIS A 122 -4.77 -6.17 3.66
N GLU A 123 -4.71 -5.43 4.76
CA GLU A 123 -4.28 -5.95 6.07
C GLU A 123 -5.43 -6.69 6.80
N ALA A 124 -6.34 -7.31 6.04
CA ALA A 124 -7.47 -8.10 6.49
C ALA A 124 -7.30 -9.59 6.08
N ALA A 125 -7.61 -10.51 6.99
CA ALA A 125 -7.26 -11.92 6.83
C ALA A 125 -8.00 -12.61 5.66
N ASP A 126 -9.25 -12.24 5.45
CA ASP A 126 -10.10 -12.65 4.33
C ASP A 126 -9.59 -12.08 3.00
N ILE A 127 -9.25 -10.78 2.97
CA ILE A 127 -8.74 -10.11 1.77
C ILE A 127 -7.38 -10.68 1.34
N ASN A 128 -6.40 -10.72 2.24
CA ASN A 128 -5.06 -11.18 1.88
C ASN A 128 -4.92 -12.71 1.74
N ALA A 129 -5.97 -13.46 2.07
CA ALA A 129 -6.10 -14.86 1.65
C ALA A 129 -6.40 -14.99 0.16
N LEU A 130 -6.95 -13.94 -0.47
CA LEU A 130 -7.48 -13.95 -1.82
C LEU A 130 -6.56 -13.25 -2.84
N PHE A 131 -5.75 -12.27 -2.44
CA PHE A 131 -5.02 -11.41 -3.38
C PHE A 131 -3.49 -11.59 -3.41
N GLY A 132 -2.99 -12.65 -2.77
CA GLY A 132 -1.64 -13.19 -3.02
C GLY A 132 -0.80 -13.42 -1.78
N PHE A 133 -0.98 -12.66 -0.71
CA PHE A 133 -0.07 -12.69 0.44
C PHE A 133 -0.06 -14.04 1.15
N ARG A 134 -1.23 -14.66 1.37
CA ARG A 134 -1.29 -16.00 1.97
C ARG A 134 -0.55 -17.05 1.14
N ILE A 135 -0.65 -16.95 -0.19
CA ILE A 135 0.04 -17.86 -1.11
C ILE A 135 1.55 -17.62 -0.99
N GLU A 136 1.98 -16.36 -1.04
CA GLU A 136 3.38 -15.96 -0.87
C GLU A 136 3.98 -16.50 0.45
N CYS A 137 3.27 -16.37 1.57
CA CYS A 137 3.73 -16.91 2.87
C CYS A 137 3.93 -18.43 2.83
N ILE A 138 2.95 -19.17 2.29
CA ILE A 138 2.99 -20.64 2.23
C ILE A 138 4.16 -21.12 1.37
N GLU A 139 4.35 -20.50 0.21
CA GLU A 139 5.39 -20.89 -0.74
C GLU A 139 6.80 -20.57 -0.21
N ARG A 140 6.97 -19.44 0.47
CA ARG A 140 8.30 -18.89 0.77
C ARG A 140 8.81 -19.17 2.17
N MET A 141 7.95 -19.57 3.11
CA MET A 141 8.34 -19.79 4.51
C MET A 141 8.42 -21.26 4.96
N ILE A 142 8.09 -22.23 4.10
CA ILE A 142 8.28 -23.68 4.30
C ILE A 142 7.53 -24.30 5.52
N GLU A 143 7.01 -23.49 6.45
CA GLU A 143 6.21 -23.91 7.61
C GLU A 143 4.92 -23.07 7.73
N ASN A 144 3.83 -23.70 8.17
CA ASN A 144 2.53 -23.04 8.34
C ASN A 144 2.60 -22.01 9.47
N LEU A 145 2.70 -20.72 9.14
CA LEU A 145 2.44 -19.65 10.10
C LEU A 145 1.01 -19.77 10.64
N GLN A 146 0.87 -19.99 11.94
CA GLN A 146 -0.42 -19.80 12.61
C GLN A 146 -0.71 -18.30 12.65
N ARG A 147 -1.83 -17.90 12.03
CA ARG A 147 -2.32 -16.52 12.14
C ARG A 147 -2.94 -16.31 13.53
N PRO A 148 -2.49 -15.34 14.33
CA PRO A 148 -3.30 -14.85 15.43
C PRO A 148 -4.46 -14.03 14.85
N ILE A 149 -5.64 -14.20 15.46
CA ILE A 149 -6.81 -13.31 15.39
C ILE A 149 -7.58 -13.33 14.05
N THR A 150 -8.74 -13.96 14.06
CA THR A 150 -9.80 -13.77 13.07
C THR A 150 -10.37 -12.37 13.17
N MET A 151 -10.64 -11.73 12.03
CA MET A 151 -11.43 -10.50 12.00
C MET A 151 -12.82 -10.80 12.59
N GLU A 152 -13.10 -10.30 13.79
CA GLU A 152 -14.49 -10.13 14.20
C GLU A 152 -15.11 -9.09 13.27
N ALA A 153 -16.37 -9.31 12.89
CA ALA A 153 -17.11 -8.47 11.95
C ALA A 153 -16.89 -6.97 12.26
N GLY A 154 -16.18 -6.28 11.37
CA GLY A 154 -15.87 -4.86 11.54
C GLY A 154 -17.16 -4.04 11.62
N SER A 155 -17.18 -3.03 12.49
CA SER A 155 -18.21 -2.00 12.49
C SER A 155 -18.31 -1.35 11.10
N VAL A 156 -19.51 -0.93 10.70
CA VAL A 156 -19.75 -0.21 9.42
C VAL A 156 -18.78 0.96 9.25
N VAL A 157 -18.43 1.65 10.34
CA VAL A 157 -17.44 2.75 10.33
C VAL A 157 -16.05 2.28 9.91
N LEU A 158 -15.59 1.11 10.39
CA LEU A 158 -14.29 0.57 10.02
C LEU A 158 -14.27 0.15 8.55
N MET A 159 -15.38 -0.42 8.06
CA MET A 159 -15.54 -0.72 6.64
C MET A 159 -15.48 0.56 5.80
N ASP A 160 -16.22 1.59 6.18
CA ASP A 160 -16.25 2.86 5.43
C ASP A 160 -14.88 3.56 5.41
N LEU A 161 -14.13 3.53 6.52
CA LEU A 161 -12.78 4.10 6.61
C LEU A 161 -11.77 3.42 5.68
N LEU A 162 -11.89 2.11 5.47
CA LEU A 162 -10.93 1.33 4.69
C LEU A 162 -11.32 1.18 3.21
N TRP A 163 -12.60 1.28 2.87
CA TRP A 163 -13.11 0.90 1.53
C TRP A 163 -13.84 2.01 0.77
N SER A 164 -14.17 3.14 1.40
CA SER A 164 -14.88 4.20 0.69
C SER A 164 -13.95 4.96 -0.26
N ASP A 165 -14.52 5.41 -1.38
CA ASP A 165 -13.80 6.21 -2.39
C ASP A 165 -14.49 7.56 -2.63
N PRO A 166 -13.75 8.61 -3.02
CA PRO A 166 -14.36 9.76 -3.67
C PRO A 166 -15.13 9.36 -4.93
N THR A 167 -16.13 10.15 -5.31
CA THR A 167 -16.81 9.99 -6.61
C THR A 167 -15.84 10.25 -7.78
N GLU A 168 -16.24 9.84 -8.99
CA GLU A 168 -15.38 9.91 -10.18
C GLU A 168 -14.84 11.31 -10.50
N ASN A 169 -15.56 12.36 -10.09
CA ASN A 169 -15.15 13.75 -10.26
C ASN A 169 -15.97 14.70 -9.37
N ASP A 170 -15.51 15.94 -9.25
CA ASP A 170 -16.10 17.01 -8.44
C ASP A 170 -17.53 17.43 -8.86
N SER A 171 -18.09 16.93 -9.97
CA SER A 171 -19.48 17.22 -10.35
C SER A 171 -20.51 16.29 -9.71
N VAL A 172 -20.06 15.18 -9.10
CA VAL A 172 -20.93 14.17 -8.52
C VAL A 172 -20.96 14.31 -6.99
N GLU A 173 -22.00 14.96 -6.48
CA GLU A 173 -22.24 15.17 -5.05
C GLU A 173 -22.99 14.00 -4.38
N GLY A 174 -22.92 13.97 -3.05
CA GLY A 174 -23.62 13.06 -2.17
C GLY A 174 -22.95 11.68 -2.04
N LEU A 175 -23.67 10.73 -1.45
CA LEU A 175 -23.25 9.33 -1.40
C LEU A 175 -23.79 8.55 -2.61
N ARG A 176 -22.97 7.68 -3.18
CA ARG A 176 -23.39 6.74 -4.25
C ARG A 176 -22.95 5.32 -3.90
N PRO A 177 -23.59 4.28 -4.46
CA PRO A 177 -23.07 2.92 -4.37
C PRO A 177 -21.67 2.82 -4.97
N ASN A 178 -20.79 2.06 -4.33
CA ASN A 178 -19.45 1.79 -4.83
C ASN A 178 -19.44 0.52 -5.70
N ALA A 179 -18.72 0.56 -6.82
CA ALA A 179 -18.54 -0.58 -7.71
C ALA A 179 -17.73 -1.73 -7.07
N ARG A 180 -17.01 -1.46 -5.96
CA ARG A 180 -16.21 -2.46 -5.24
C ARG A 180 -17.05 -3.52 -4.52
N GLY A 181 -18.29 -3.23 -4.14
CA GLY A 181 -19.12 -4.23 -3.48
C GLY A 181 -20.41 -3.69 -2.85
N PRO A 182 -21.34 -4.60 -2.52
CA PRO A 182 -22.60 -4.23 -1.89
C PRO A 182 -22.37 -3.60 -0.50
N GLY A 183 -23.08 -2.52 -0.20
CA GLY A 183 -22.99 -1.81 1.08
C GLY A 183 -21.85 -0.79 1.16
N LEU A 184 -20.92 -0.78 0.19
CA LEU A 184 -19.86 0.22 0.10
C LEU A 184 -20.36 1.47 -0.64
N VAL A 185 -19.80 2.62 -0.29
CA VAL A 185 -20.19 3.92 -0.85
C VAL A 185 -19.02 4.65 -1.50
N THR A 186 -19.35 5.52 -2.44
CA THR A 186 -18.51 6.64 -2.82
C THR A 186 -19.09 7.95 -2.30
N PHE A 187 -18.23 8.94 -2.07
CA PHE A 187 -18.62 10.23 -1.49
C PHE A 187 -18.21 11.41 -2.36
N GLY A 188 -19.13 12.34 -2.55
CA GLY A 188 -18.92 13.55 -3.33
C GLY A 188 -18.06 14.61 -2.63
N PRO A 189 -17.69 15.67 -3.37
CA PRO A 189 -16.86 16.74 -2.81
C PRO A 189 -17.60 17.51 -1.71
N ASP A 190 -18.93 17.57 -1.73
CA ASP A 190 -19.75 18.16 -0.68
C ASP A 190 -19.49 17.49 0.68
N ARG A 191 -19.35 16.16 0.72
CA ARG A 191 -19.05 15.41 1.94
C ARG A 191 -17.63 15.67 2.45
N VAL A 192 -16.66 15.81 1.54
CA VAL A 192 -15.28 16.15 1.89
C VAL A 192 -15.23 17.55 2.51
N MET A 193 -15.83 18.53 1.86
CA MET A 193 -15.85 19.92 2.34
C MET A 193 -16.58 20.02 3.68
N GLU A 194 -17.73 19.37 3.83
CA GLU A 194 -18.48 19.32 5.09
C GLU A 194 -17.65 18.70 6.21
N PHE A 195 -17.00 17.56 5.96
CA PHE A 195 -16.16 16.90 6.95
C PHE A 195 -14.97 17.77 7.36
N CYS A 196 -14.25 18.36 6.40
CA CYS A 196 -13.13 19.24 6.67
C CYS A 196 -13.54 20.44 7.51
N ASN A 197 -14.63 21.12 7.14
CA ASN A 197 -15.15 22.28 7.86
C ASN A 197 -15.60 21.93 9.29
N ASN A 198 -16.30 20.80 9.46
CA ASN A 198 -16.82 20.40 10.77
C ASN A 198 -15.72 19.96 11.75
N ASN A 199 -14.56 19.57 11.25
CA ASN A 199 -13.45 19.06 12.06
C ASN A 199 -12.22 19.99 12.07
N ASP A 200 -12.33 21.21 11.50
CA ASP A 200 -11.23 22.17 11.37
C ASP A 200 -9.99 21.57 10.67
N LEU A 201 -10.23 20.82 9.59
CA LEU A 201 -9.20 20.17 8.79
C LEU A 201 -9.03 20.90 7.45
N GLN A 202 -7.77 21.00 7.00
CA GLN A 202 -7.44 21.63 5.71
C GLN A 202 -7.44 20.63 4.55
N LEU A 203 -7.16 19.37 4.85
CA LEU A 203 -6.86 18.35 3.84
C LEU A 203 -7.11 16.95 4.39
N ILE A 204 -7.71 16.10 3.55
CA ILE A 204 -7.73 14.65 3.71
C ILE A 204 -6.67 14.07 2.77
N VAL A 205 -5.77 13.24 3.29
CA VAL A 205 -4.86 12.43 2.47
C VAL A 205 -5.27 10.98 2.63
N ARG A 206 -5.51 10.29 1.51
CA ARG A 206 -5.98 8.90 1.48
C ARG A 206 -5.29 8.11 0.37
N ALA A 207 -5.41 6.79 0.37
CA ALA A 207 -4.74 5.90 -0.59
C ALA A 207 -5.74 5.00 -1.38
N HIS A 208 -5.55 3.68 -1.48
CA HIS A 208 -6.52 2.65 -1.97
C HIS A 208 -6.96 2.70 -3.45
N GLU A 209 -6.82 3.83 -4.11
CA GLU A 209 -7.14 4.02 -5.54
C GLU A 209 -5.88 4.29 -6.34
N CYS A 210 -5.63 3.41 -7.31
CA CYS A 210 -4.57 3.62 -8.28
C CYS A 210 -4.91 4.84 -9.17
N VAL A 211 -4.07 5.86 -9.11
CA VAL A 211 -4.18 7.10 -9.89
C VAL A 211 -2.97 7.24 -10.81
N MET A 212 -3.17 7.78 -12.02
CA MET A 212 -2.18 7.71 -13.11
C MET A 212 -0.84 8.40 -12.76
N ASP A 213 -0.88 9.54 -12.09
CA ASP A 213 0.30 10.32 -11.73
C ASP A 213 0.85 9.97 -10.33
N GLY A 214 0.35 8.89 -9.71
CA GLY A 214 0.69 8.50 -8.33
C GLY A 214 0.05 9.36 -7.25
N PHE A 215 -0.48 10.53 -7.59
CA PHE A 215 -1.38 11.30 -6.73
C PHE A 215 -2.46 12.01 -7.54
N GLU A 216 -3.60 12.31 -6.93
CA GLU A 216 -4.69 13.04 -7.55
C GLU A 216 -5.40 13.95 -6.53
N ARG A 217 -5.80 15.15 -6.95
CA ARG A 217 -6.58 16.09 -6.13
C ARG A 217 -8.07 15.95 -6.42
N PHE A 218 -8.88 16.04 -5.38
CA PHE A 218 -10.34 16.01 -5.41
C PHE A 218 -10.91 17.09 -4.48
N ALA A 219 -12.18 17.46 -4.66
CA ALA A 219 -12.88 18.44 -3.84
C ALA A 219 -12.12 19.77 -3.75
N GLN A 220 -11.79 20.35 -4.91
CA GLN A 220 -11.00 21.59 -5.01
C GLN A 220 -9.64 21.52 -4.28
N GLY A 221 -9.09 20.31 -4.11
CA GLY A 221 -7.81 20.07 -3.44
C GLY A 221 -7.88 19.84 -1.93
N HIS A 222 -9.08 19.70 -1.34
CA HIS A 222 -9.27 19.32 0.06
C HIS A 222 -9.15 17.80 0.30
N LEU A 223 -9.01 17.02 -0.77
CA LEU A 223 -8.63 15.62 -0.70
C LEU A 223 -7.50 15.32 -1.70
N ILE A 224 -6.51 14.55 -1.25
CA ILE A 224 -5.49 13.95 -2.11
C ILE A 224 -5.56 12.43 -1.99
N THR A 225 -5.74 11.75 -3.13
CA THR A 225 -5.52 10.32 -3.27
C THR A 225 -4.05 10.09 -3.61
N LEU A 226 -3.37 9.17 -2.92
CA LEU A 226 -1.95 8.88 -3.05
C LEU A 226 -1.71 7.38 -3.29
N PHE A 227 -0.85 7.05 -4.24
CA PHE A 227 -0.51 5.68 -4.61
C PHE A 227 1.00 5.58 -4.84
N SER A 228 1.69 4.69 -4.12
CA SER A 228 3.17 4.66 -4.11
C SER A 228 3.79 3.58 -4.98
N ALA A 229 3.00 2.65 -5.54
CA ALA A 229 3.48 1.58 -6.39
C ALA A 229 3.38 1.94 -7.90
N THR A 230 4.45 1.74 -8.67
CA THR A 230 4.48 2.06 -10.11
C THR A 230 3.95 0.91 -10.95
N ASN A 231 3.33 1.21 -12.10
CA ASN A 231 2.81 0.19 -13.02
C ASN A 231 2.04 -0.94 -12.29
N TYR A 232 1.09 -0.55 -11.46
CA TYR A 232 0.38 -1.43 -10.56
C TYR A 232 -0.17 -2.68 -11.26
N CYS A 233 0.04 -3.84 -10.61
CA CYS A 233 -0.27 -5.16 -11.16
C CYS A 233 0.33 -5.44 -12.55
N GLY A 234 1.37 -4.71 -12.95
CA GLY A 234 2.02 -4.82 -14.27
C GLY A 234 1.23 -4.26 -15.45
N THR A 235 0.06 -3.65 -15.22
CA THR A 235 -0.88 -3.28 -16.29
C THR A 235 -1.38 -1.84 -16.25
N ALA A 236 -1.30 -1.18 -15.08
CA ALA A 236 -1.82 0.18 -14.90
C ALA A 236 -0.97 1.25 -15.59
N ASN A 237 0.35 1.04 -15.69
CA ASN A 237 1.33 2.01 -16.19
C ASN A 237 1.27 3.40 -15.48
N ASN A 238 0.80 3.43 -14.23
CA ASN A 238 0.79 4.62 -13.39
C ASN A 238 2.19 4.93 -12.83
N ALA A 239 2.44 6.21 -12.50
CA ALA A 239 3.52 6.60 -11.63
C ALA A 239 3.20 6.25 -10.16
N GLY A 240 4.23 6.17 -9.34
CA GLY A 240 4.12 6.07 -7.88
C GLY A 240 4.54 7.40 -7.27
N ALA A 241 3.93 7.81 -6.16
CA ALA A 241 4.28 9.05 -5.48
C ALA A 241 4.32 8.90 -3.96
N ILE A 242 5.02 9.83 -3.32
CA ILE A 242 4.91 10.12 -1.89
C ILE A 242 4.60 11.62 -1.72
N LEU A 243 4.03 11.99 -0.57
CA LEU A 243 3.87 13.39 -0.20
C LEU A 243 4.85 13.74 0.91
N VAL A 244 5.56 14.87 0.75
CA VAL A 244 6.38 15.44 1.81
C VAL A 244 5.65 16.64 2.37
N LEU A 245 5.22 16.57 3.64
CA LEU A 245 4.67 17.70 4.37
C LEU A 245 5.79 18.42 5.12
N GLY A 246 6.00 19.69 4.77
CA GLY A 246 6.92 20.59 5.48
C GLY A 246 6.37 21.04 6.84
N ARG A 247 7.22 21.67 7.66
CA ARG A 247 6.82 22.24 8.97
C ARG A 247 5.79 23.36 8.86
N ASP A 248 5.76 24.02 7.70
CA ASP A 248 4.79 25.02 7.27
C ASP A 248 3.51 24.40 6.69
N LEU A 249 3.37 23.06 6.77
CA LEU A 249 2.28 22.26 6.20
C LEU A 249 2.18 22.35 4.66
N VAL A 250 3.23 22.83 3.99
CA VAL A 250 3.29 22.78 2.52
C VAL A 250 3.45 21.33 2.07
N VAL A 251 2.56 20.91 1.18
CA VAL A 251 2.52 19.55 0.61
C VAL A 251 3.30 19.53 -0.70
N VAL A 252 4.36 18.72 -0.76
CA VAL A 252 5.20 18.55 -1.96
C VAL A 252 5.14 17.10 -2.44
N PRO A 253 4.48 16.81 -3.58
CA PRO A 253 4.53 15.50 -4.21
C PRO A 253 5.93 15.17 -4.75
N LYS A 254 6.36 13.92 -4.59
CA LYS A 254 7.61 13.35 -5.13
C LYS A 254 7.27 12.06 -5.86
N LEU A 255 7.73 11.90 -7.10
CA LEU A 255 7.26 10.86 -8.01
C LEU A 255 8.39 9.91 -8.43
N ILE A 256 8.03 8.64 -8.64
CA ILE A 256 8.82 7.68 -9.41
C ILE A 256 7.99 7.17 -10.58
N HIS A 257 8.64 6.87 -11.69
CA HIS A 257 7.99 6.33 -12.88
C HIS A 257 8.26 4.83 -13.03
N PRO A 258 7.41 4.08 -13.76
CA PRO A 258 7.69 2.70 -14.11
C PRO A 258 9.08 2.54 -14.73
N LEU A 259 9.81 1.49 -14.33
CA LEU A 259 11.06 1.14 -14.98
C LEU A 259 10.79 0.68 -16.43
N PRO A 260 11.71 0.94 -17.37
CA PRO A 260 11.62 0.35 -18.71
C PRO A 260 11.54 -1.18 -18.62
N PRO A 261 10.85 -1.85 -19.56
CA PRO A 261 10.88 -3.30 -19.65
C PRO A 261 12.33 -3.80 -19.69
N ALA A 262 12.63 -4.85 -18.92
CA ALA A 262 13.95 -5.47 -18.98
C ALA A 262 14.23 -5.93 -20.42
N VAL A 263 15.36 -5.50 -20.99
CA VAL A 263 15.83 -6.03 -22.27
C VAL A 263 16.17 -7.50 -22.03
N THR A 264 15.36 -8.41 -22.58
CA THR A 264 15.54 -9.85 -22.40
C THR A 264 16.87 -10.30 -23.00
N SER A 265 17.86 -10.56 -22.16
CA SER A 265 19.00 -11.41 -22.51
C SER A 265 18.52 -12.87 -22.54
N PRO A 266 18.91 -13.72 -23.51
CA PRO A 266 18.38 -15.08 -23.67
C PRO A 266 18.71 -16.09 -22.54
N GLU A 267 19.28 -15.64 -21.42
CA GLU A 267 19.82 -16.47 -20.33
C GLU A 267 18.93 -16.53 -19.07
N THR A 268 17.60 -16.35 -19.19
CA THR A 268 16.68 -16.64 -18.08
C THR A 268 16.29 -18.12 -18.09
N SER A 269 16.55 -18.85 -17.00
CA SER A 269 16.20 -20.26 -16.89
C SER A 269 14.66 -20.45 -16.99
N PRO A 270 14.18 -21.61 -17.49
CA PRO A 270 12.75 -21.90 -17.61
C PRO A 270 11.98 -21.78 -16.29
N GLU A 271 12.65 -22.06 -15.16
CA GLU A 271 12.06 -21.99 -13.80
C GLU A 271 11.73 -20.54 -13.40
N ARG A 272 12.55 -19.54 -13.79
CA ARG A 272 12.24 -18.12 -13.53
C ARG A 272 10.98 -17.64 -14.27
N HIS A 273 10.71 -18.20 -15.45
CA HIS A 273 9.57 -17.79 -16.27
C HIS A 273 8.21 -18.28 -15.74
N ILE A 274 8.17 -19.39 -14.99
CA ILE A 274 6.93 -19.95 -14.44
C ILE A 274 6.58 -19.31 -13.09
N GLU A 275 7.57 -18.88 -12.32
CA GLU A 275 7.37 -18.26 -11.00
C GLU A 275 7.12 -16.73 -11.06
N ASP A 276 7.44 -16.06 -12.17
CA ASP A 276 7.05 -14.65 -12.39
C ASP A 276 5.58 -14.50 -12.82
N THR A 277 4.90 -15.59 -13.20
CA THR A 277 3.54 -15.53 -13.74
C THR A 277 2.43 -15.81 -12.74
N TRP A 278 2.66 -16.48 -11.60
CA TRP A 278 1.55 -16.84 -10.69
C TRP A 278 0.79 -15.60 -10.18
N MET A 279 1.51 -14.52 -9.81
CA MET A 279 0.86 -13.25 -9.44
C MET A 279 0.18 -12.58 -10.62
N GLN A 280 0.74 -12.70 -11.83
CA GLN A 280 0.12 -12.14 -13.04
C GLN A 280 -1.18 -12.89 -13.38
N GLU A 281 -1.18 -14.22 -13.27
CA GLU A 281 -2.36 -15.07 -13.44
C GLU A 281 -3.40 -14.79 -12.36
N LEU A 282 -2.99 -14.65 -11.10
CA LEU A 282 -3.87 -14.27 -10.00
C LEU A 282 -4.52 -12.91 -10.26
N ASN A 283 -3.73 -11.91 -10.63
CA ASN A 283 -4.23 -10.58 -10.98
C ASN A 283 -5.10 -10.60 -12.25
N ALA A 284 -4.86 -11.48 -13.22
CA ALA A 284 -5.72 -11.63 -14.39
C ALA A 284 -7.09 -12.24 -14.02
N ASN A 285 -7.10 -13.23 -13.11
CA ASN A 285 -8.33 -13.86 -12.61
C ASN A 285 -9.10 -12.96 -11.63
N ARG A 286 -8.39 -12.08 -10.93
CA ARG A 286 -8.92 -11.17 -9.92
C ARG A 286 -8.35 -9.79 -10.18
N PRO A 287 -8.84 -9.04 -11.19
CA PRO A 287 -8.25 -7.75 -11.55
C PRO A 287 -8.32 -6.75 -10.38
N PRO A 288 -7.34 -5.82 -10.28
CA PRO A 288 -7.50 -4.67 -9.40
C PRO A 288 -8.63 -3.79 -9.89
N THR A 289 -9.13 -2.92 -9.01
CA THR A 289 -9.99 -1.81 -9.42
C THR A 289 -9.26 -1.00 -10.49
N PRO A 290 -9.93 -0.66 -11.61
CA PRO A 290 -9.30 0.13 -12.67
C PRO A 290 -8.74 1.44 -12.14
N THR A 291 -7.67 1.92 -12.78
CA THR A 291 -7.17 3.27 -12.55
C THR A 291 -8.31 4.27 -12.75
N ARG A 292 -8.46 5.20 -11.80
CA ARG A 292 -9.52 6.21 -11.85
C ARG A 292 -9.51 6.96 -13.20
N GLY A 293 -10.69 7.14 -13.78
CA GLY A 293 -10.87 7.80 -15.09
C GLY A 293 -10.64 6.91 -16.32
N ARG A 294 -10.22 5.64 -16.17
CA ARG A 294 -10.10 4.70 -17.29
C ARG A 294 -11.37 3.83 -17.39
N PRO A 295 -12.00 3.72 -18.58
CA PRO A 295 -13.18 2.86 -18.75
C PRO A 295 -12.84 1.40 -18.40
N GLN A 296 -13.74 0.72 -17.70
CA GLN A 296 -13.68 -0.75 -17.58
C GLN A 296 -13.75 -1.33 -18.99
N VAL A 297 -12.71 -2.06 -19.41
CA VAL A 297 -12.80 -2.88 -20.62
C VAL A 297 -13.80 -3.98 -20.29
N ALA A 298 -14.97 -3.94 -20.92
CA ALA A 298 -16.01 -4.95 -20.77
C ALA A 298 -15.46 -6.29 -21.28
N ASN A 299 -14.89 -7.09 -20.39
CA ASN A 299 -14.59 -8.47 -20.70
C ASN A 299 -15.88 -9.26 -20.46
N GLU A 300 -16.49 -9.77 -21.53
CA GLU A 300 -17.71 -10.59 -21.51
C GLU A 300 -17.45 -11.96 -20.85
N ARG A 301 -17.14 -11.98 -19.56
CA ARG A 301 -17.31 -13.15 -18.68
C ARG A 301 -17.68 -12.61 -17.31
N GLY A 302 -18.92 -12.86 -16.91
CA GLY A 302 -19.59 -12.26 -15.76
C GLY A 302 -18.67 -11.85 -14.61
N SER A 303 -18.58 -10.53 -14.39
CA SER A 303 -17.96 -9.90 -13.23
C SER A 303 -18.74 -10.34 -11.99
N LEU A 304 -18.39 -11.49 -11.45
CA LEU A 304 -18.75 -11.87 -10.10
C LEU A 304 -17.83 -11.06 -9.18
N ALA A 305 -18.42 -10.08 -8.49
CA ALA A 305 -17.77 -9.45 -7.35
C ALA A 305 -17.56 -10.53 -6.28
N TRP A 306 -16.30 -10.80 -5.96
CA TRP A 306 -15.96 -11.70 -4.86
C TRP A 306 -15.49 -10.84 -3.69
N ILE A 307 -16.15 -11.05 -2.54
CA ILE A 307 -15.77 -10.57 -1.21
C ILE A 307 -14.38 -11.10 -0.89
#